data_AF-A0A9D7LGM9-F1
#
_entry.id   AF-A0A9D7LGM9-F1
#
_cell.length_a   1.000
_cell.length_b   1.000
_cell.length_c   1.000
_cell.angle_alpha   90.00
_cell.angle_beta   90.00
_cell.angle_gamma   90.00
#
_symmetry.space_group_name_H-M   'P 1'
#
loop_
_entity.id
_entity.type
_entity.pdbx_description
1 polymer ?
#
loop_
_entity_poly.entity_id
_entity_poly.type
_entity_poly.pdbx_seq_one_letter_code
_entity_poly.pdbx_strand_id
1 'polypeptide(L)'
;MSTHVRHNRRKTLIGFVTSRSGDKSVKVTIPYKTPHPLYHKVVNRQTVVHAHDEKNETKAGDKVELMETRPISRLKRWRIINVVERAVAVAPDAITEKDVAETVPTKTVKEPAKA
;
A
#
# COMPACT_ATOMS: atom_id res chain seq x y z
N MET A 1 15.40 23.14 -37.30
CA MET A 1 13.95 23.09 -36.99
C MET A 1 13.78 22.38 -35.67
N SER A 2 13.46 23.11 -34.60
CA SER A 2 13.28 22.51 -33.27
C SER A 2 11.90 21.86 -33.22
N THR A 3 11.86 20.54 -33.16
CA THR A 3 10.62 19.78 -32.96
C THR A 3 10.18 19.98 -31.51
N HIS A 4 9.26 20.92 -31.29
CA HIS A 4 8.62 21.06 -29.99
C HIS A 4 7.76 19.82 -29.71
N VAL A 5 8.31 18.88 -28.93
CA VAL A 5 7.55 17.75 -28.37
C VAL A 5 6.57 18.35 -27.35
N ARG A 6 5.30 18.51 -27.73
CA ARG A 6 4.24 18.91 -26.78
C ARG A 6 4.07 17.78 -25.76
N HIS A 7 4.62 17.97 -24.57
CA HIS A 7 4.42 17.02 -23.47
C HIS A 7 2.99 17.20 -22.95
N ASN A 8 2.13 16.23 -23.26
CA ASN A 8 0.82 16.13 -22.62
C ASN A 8 1.06 15.80 -21.13
N ARG A 9 1.13 16.83 -20.27
CA ARG A 9 1.28 16.68 -18.81
C ARG A 9 0.01 16.11 -18.20
N ARG A 10 -0.16 14.79 -18.33
CA ARG A 10 -1.18 14.04 -17.59
C ARG A 10 -0.79 13.98 -16.12
N LYS A 11 -1.76 14.07 -15.20
CA LYS A 11 -1.45 13.96 -13.78
C LYS A 11 -1.07 12.54 -13.42
N THR A 12 -0.08 12.44 -12.53
CA THR A 12 0.38 11.19 -11.95
C THR A 12 0.12 11.21 -10.45
N LEU A 13 -0.43 10.13 -9.91
CA LEU A 13 -0.75 9.99 -8.49
C LEU A 13 -0.18 8.67 -7.96
N ILE A 14 0.05 8.60 -6.65
CA ILE A 14 0.49 7.38 -5.96
C ILE A 14 -0.61 6.98 -4.99
N GLY A 15 -0.94 5.70 -4.94
CA GLY A 15 -1.96 5.18 -4.04
C GLY A 15 -1.76 3.72 -3.69
N PHE A 16 -2.64 3.21 -2.83
CA PHE A 16 -2.62 1.83 -2.37
C PHE A 16 -3.79 1.05 -2.97
N VAL A 17 -3.52 -0.18 -3.41
CA VAL A 17 -4.56 -1.07 -3.92
C VAL A 17 -5.40 -1.59 -2.76
N THR A 18 -6.67 -1.17 -2.73
CA THR A 18 -7.61 -1.58 -1.67
C THR A 18 -8.28 -2.90 -2.01
N SER A 19 -8.79 -3.03 -3.24
CA SER A 19 -9.44 -4.27 -3.66
C SER A 19 -9.33 -4.50 -5.16
N ARG A 20 -9.34 -5.78 -5.52
CA ARG A 20 -9.37 -6.27 -6.88
C ARG A 20 -10.42 -7.37 -6.96
N SER A 21 -11.50 -7.10 -7.69
CA SER A 21 -12.65 -8.01 -7.78
C SER A 21 -12.99 -8.42 -9.22
N GLY A 22 -12.41 -7.78 -10.23
CA GLY A 22 -12.72 -8.09 -11.64
C GLY A 22 -11.54 -7.86 -12.57
N ASP A 23 -11.71 -8.26 -13.82
CA ASP A 23 -10.64 -8.24 -14.81
C ASP A 23 -10.23 -6.83 -15.22
N LYS A 24 -8.90 -6.66 -15.30
CA LYS A 24 -8.25 -5.42 -15.73
C LYS A 24 -8.76 -4.19 -14.98
N SER A 25 -9.13 -4.39 -13.71
CA SER A 25 -9.83 -3.41 -12.88
C SER A 25 -9.32 -3.47 -11.46
N VAL A 26 -8.96 -2.31 -10.92
CA VAL A 26 -8.43 -2.20 -9.57
C VAL A 26 -9.01 -0.97 -8.89
N LYS A 27 -9.39 -1.12 -7.62
CA LYS A 27 -9.81 -0.02 -6.76
C LYS A 27 -8.61 0.48 -5.97
N VAL A 28 -8.23 1.73 -6.20
CA VAL A 28 -7.04 2.33 -5.61
C VAL A 28 -7.44 3.50 -4.73
N THR A 29 -6.88 3.55 -3.53
CA THR A 29 -7.12 4.62 -2.56
C THR A 29 -5.92 5.55 -2.55
N ILE A 30 -6.19 6.83 -2.74
CA ILE A 30 -5.19 7.90 -2.80
C ILE A 30 -5.35 8.75 -1.54
N PRO A 31 -4.45 8.61 -0.56
CA PRO A 31 -4.45 9.46 0.63
C PRO A 31 -3.85 10.84 0.29
N TYR A 32 -4.46 11.90 0.80
CA TYR A 32 -3.93 13.26 0.72
C TYR A 32 -4.22 14.01 2.02
N LYS A 33 -3.39 15.01 2.31
CA LYS A 33 -3.51 15.84 3.52
C LYS A 33 -4.08 17.19 3.12
N THR A 34 -5.08 17.67 3.85
CA THR A 34 -5.69 18.98 3.62
C THR A 34 -5.97 19.65 4.96
N PRO A 35 -5.62 20.94 5.13
CA PRO A 35 -5.96 21.69 6.33
C PRO A 35 -7.48 21.94 6.41
N HIS A 36 -8.06 21.84 7.61
CA HIS A 36 -9.44 22.27 7.83
C HIS A 36 -9.56 23.78 7.56
N PRO A 37 -10.59 24.26 6.82
CA PRO A 37 -10.66 25.66 6.39
C PRO A 37 -10.71 26.67 7.55
N LEU A 38 -11.37 26.34 8.67
CA LEU A 38 -11.50 27.24 9.83
C LEU A 38 -10.37 27.10 10.86
N TYR A 39 -9.88 25.88 11.07
CA TYR A 39 -8.99 25.56 12.20
C TYR A 39 -7.55 25.29 11.77
N HIS A 40 -7.28 25.20 10.46
CA HIS A 40 -5.99 24.88 9.85
C HIS A 40 -5.31 23.58 10.33
N LYS A 41 -5.96 22.78 11.19
CA LYS A 41 -5.52 21.43 11.56
C LYS A 41 -5.45 20.56 10.31
N VAL A 42 -4.31 19.89 10.11
CA VAL A 42 -4.11 18.98 8.98
C VAL A 42 -4.96 17.73 9.17
N VAL A 43 -5.87 17.47 8.22
CA VAL A 43 -6.75 16.30 8.21
C VAL A 43 -6.33 15.37 7.07
N ASN A 44 -6.27 14.08 7.36
CA ASN A 44 -6.06 13.05 6.35
C ASN A 44 -7.38 12.77 5.64
N ARG A 45 -7.39 12.90 4.31
CA ARG A 45 -8.51 12.54 3.44
C ARG A 45 -8.05 11.51 2.43
N GLN A 46 -9.01 10.83 1.81
CA GLN A 46 -8.73 9.83 0.79
C GLN A 46 -9.73 9.93 -0.35
N THR A 47 -9.25 9.74 -1.57
CA THR A 47 -10.08 9.61 -2.76
C THR A 47 -9.88 8.23 -3.35
N VAL A 48 -10.98 7.56 -3.67
CA VAL A 48 -10.96 6.26 -4.32
C VAL A 48 -11.08 6.45 -5.82
N VAL A 49 -10.20 5.80 -6.57
CA VAL A 49 -10.20 5.82 -8.04
C VAL A 49 -10.22 4.41 -8.60
N HIS A 50 -10.77 4.28 -9.81
CA HIS A 50 -10.75 3.03 -10.57
C HIS A 50 -9.64 3.09 -11.62
N ALA A 51 -8.71 2.15 -11.51
CA ALA A 51 -7.57 2.02 -12.40
C ALA A 51 -7.74 0.84 -13.37
N HIS A 52 -7.20 1.01 -14.57
CA HIS A 52 -7.01 -0.04 -15.55
C HIS A 52 -5.61 -0.64 -15.43
N ASP A 53 -5.56 -1.96 -15.31
CA ASP A 53 -4.36 -2.78 -15.32
C ASP A 53 -4.50 -3.76 -16.49
N GLU A 54 -3.63 -3.71 -17.50
CA GLU A 54 -3.74 -4.59 -18.66
C GLU A 54 -3.25 -6.01 -18.37
N LYS A 55 -2.16 -6.11 -17.61
CA LYS A 55 -1.44 -7.36 -17.34
C LYS A 55 -1.87 -8.02 -16.05
N ASN A 56 -2.77 -7.39 -15.29
CA ASN A 56 -3.37 -8.01 -14.12
C ASN A 56 -2.31 -8.38 -13.07
N GLU A 57 -1.24 -7.59 -12.94
CA GLU A 57 -0.06 -7.90 -12.11
C GLU A 57 -0.23 -7.45 -10.65
N THR A 58 -1.17 -6.54 -10.38
CA THR A 58 -1.31 -5.89 -9.06
C THR A 58 -2.10 -6.69 -8.05
N LYS A 59 -1.59 -6.82 -6.82
CA LYS A 59 -2.25 -7.47 -5.69
C LYS A 59 -2.83 -6.43 -4.72
N ALA A 60 -3.73 -6.87 -3.84
CA ALA A 60 -4.21 -6.04 -2.75
C ALA A 60 -3.06 -5.69 -1.80
N GLY A 61 -2.99 -4.42 -1.36
CA GLY A 61 -1.92 -3.91 -0.51
C GLY A 61 -0.72 -3.32 -1.27
N ASP A 62 -0.63 -3.48 -2.60
CA ASP A 62 0.46 -2.90 -3.38
C ASP A 62 0.38 -1.37 -3.42
N LYS A 63 1.54 -0.72 -3.44
CA LYS A 63 1.68 0.71 -3.72
C LYS A 63 1.90 0.92 -5.21
N VAL A 64 1.01 1.66 -5.85
CA VAL A 64 0.95 1.80 -7.31
C VAL A 64 1.00 3.26 -7.73
N GLU A 65 1.67 3.49 -8.85
CA GLU A 65 1.69 4.77 -9.55
C GLU A 65 0.66 4.77 -10.68
N LEU A 66 -0.21 5.78 -10.68
CA LEU A 66 -1.33 5.92 -11.60
C LEU A 66 -1.13 7.13 -12.51
N MET A 67 -1.54 7.00 -13.77
CA MET A 67 -1.64 8.13 -14.72
C MET A 67 -3.08 8.34 -15.15
N GLU A 68 -3.48 9.59 -15.31
CA GLU A 68 -4.72 9.92 -16.01
C GLU A 68 -4.68 9.40 -17.46
N THR A 69 -5.81 8.94 -17.94
CA THR A 69 -5.96 8.46 -19.31
C THR A 69 -7.31 8.89 -19.87
N ARG A 70 -7.52 8.64 -21.16
CA ARG A 70 -8.85 8.74 -21.74
C ARG A 70 -9.83 7.82 -20.98
N PRO A 71 -11.13 8.10 -20.99
CA PRO A 71 -12.10 7.20 -20.40
C PRO A 71 -11.97 5.80 -21.03
N ILE A 72 -11.66 4.78 -20.23
CA ILE A 72 -11.63 3.37 -20.68
C ILE A 72 -12.98 2.72 -20.42
N SER A 73 -13.66 3.15 -19.35
CA SER A 73 -15.03 2.77 -19.02
C SER A 73 -15.76 3.93 -18.35
N ARG A 74 -16.98 3.68 -17.86
CA ARG A 74 -17.77 4.66 -17.09
C ARG A 74 -17.00 5.25 -15.90
N LEU A 75 -16.20 4.43 -15.21
CA LEU A 75 -15.47 4.84 -14.00
C LEU A 75 -13.94 4.84 -14.18
N LYS A 76 -13.40 4.00 -15.08
CA LYS A 76 -11.96 3.86 -15.27
C LYS A 76 -11.40 5.03 -16.08
N ARG A 77 -10.76 5.98 -15.39
CA ARG A 77 -10.05 7.13 -15.98
C ARG A 77 -8.55 7.15 -15.66
N TRP A 78 -8.09 6.15 -14.91
CA TRP A 78 -6.71 6.01 -14.49
C TRP A 78 -6.13 4.71 -15.06
N ARG A 79 -4.85 4.71 -15.41
CA ARG A 79 -4.09 3.50 -15.76
C ARG A 79 -2.94 3.33 -14.76
N ILE A 80 -2.59 2.09 -14.48
CA ILE A 80 -1.39 1.79 -13.68
C ILE A 80 -0.16 1.92 -14.59
N ILE A 81 0.88 2.59 -14.11
CA ILE A 81 2.16 2.68 -14.81
C ILE A 81 3.14 1.69 -14.21
N ASN A 82 3.37 1.82 -12.89
CA ASN A 82 4.39 1.12 -12.15
C ASN A 82 3.82 0.64 -10.82
N VAL A 83 4.26 -0.55 -10.41
CA VAL A 83 4.09 -1.03 -9.03
C VAL A 83 5.35 -0.62 -8.27
N VAL A 84 5.20 0.34 -7.36
CA VAL A 84 6.33 0.97 -6.63
C VAL A 84 6.83 0.04 -5.55
N GLU A 85 5.91 -0.49 -4.74
CA GLU A 85 6.21 -1.45 -3.68
C GLU A 85 5.18 -2.59 -3.78
N ARG A 86 5.68 -3.81 -3.94
CA ARG A 86 4.85 -5.01 -3.81
C ARG A 86 4.64 -5.29 -2.32
N ALA A 87 3.43 -5.67 -1.94
CA ALA A 87 3.14 -6.11 -0.60
C ALA A 87 4.10 -7.26 -0.24
N VAL A 88 4.88 -7.07 0.82
CA VAL A 88 5.71 -8.13 1.37
C VAL A 88 4.76 -9.22 1.87
N ALA A 89 4.71 -10.33 1.14
CA ALA A 89 4.11 -11.55 1.66
C ALA A 89 5.05 -12.04 2.78
N VAL A 90 4.82 -11.54 3.99
CA VAL A 90 5.41 -12.11 5.19
C VAL A 90 4.92 -13.56 5.21
N ALA A 91 5.83 -14.51 5.00
CA ALA A 91 5.55 -15.91 5.27
C ALA A 91 5.08 -16.00 6.73
N PRO A 92 3.98 -16.72 7.03
CA PRO A 92 3.55 -16.92 8.41
C PRO A 92 4.48 -17.84 9.23
N ASP A 93 5.68 -18.15 8.72
CA ASP A 93 6.60 -19.11 9.33
C ASP A 93 7.77 -18.37 10.01
N ALA A 94 7.60 -17.98 11.29
CA ALA A 94 8.66 -17.90 12.30
C ALA A 94 8.20 -17.32 13.65
N ILE A 95 7.06 -17.76 14.19
CA ILE A 95 6.91 -17.83 15.65
C ILE A 95 6.18 -19.14 15.98
N THR A 96 6.93 -20.24 15.95
CA THR A 96 6.54 -21.45 16.67
C THR A 96 6.70 -21.20 18.17
N GLU A 97 5.72 -21.63 18.94
CA GLU A 97 5.59 -21.48 20.40
C GLU A 97 6.76 -22.06 21.24
N LYS A 98 7.83 -22.54 20.62
CA LYS A 98 9.00 -23.12 21.30
C LYS A 98 10.08 -22.11 21.72
N ASP A 99 10.06 -20.89 21.19
CA ASP A 99 11.11 -19.89 21.50
C ASP A 99 10.72 -18.91 22.64
N VAL A 100 9.50 -19.00 23.18
CA VAL A 100 9.07 -18.15 24.33
C VAL A 100 9.52 -18.75 25.68
N ALA A 101 9.98 -20.01 25.70
CA ALA A 101 10.30 -20.72 26.96
C ALA A 101 11.74 -20.53 27.48
N GLU A 102 12.67 -19.92 26.73
CA GLU A 102 14.07 -19.78 27.17
C GLU A 102 14.43 -18.42 27.80
N THR A 103 13.50 -17.45 27.84
CA THR A 103 13.74 -16.13 28.45
C THR A 103 13.04 -15.91 29.79
N VAL A 104 13.00 -16.93 30.65
CA VAL A 104 12.76 -16.73 32.08
C VAL A 104 14.06 -17.02 32.84
N PRO A 105 14.78 -16.00 33.35
CA PRO A 105 15.88 -16.24 34.26
C PRO A 105 15.32 -16.88 35.53
N THR A 106 15.54 -18.18 35.68
CA THR A 106 15.22 -18.91 36.92
C THR A 106 16.14 -18.38 38.02
N LYS A 107 15.58 -17.79 39.08
CA LYS A 107 16.32 -17.48 40.31
C LYS A 107 16.88 -18.77 40.89
N THR A 108 18.21 -18.89 40.94
CA THR A 108 18.90 -19.85 41.80
C THR A 108 18.67 -19.42 43.26
N VAL A 109 17.96 -20.24 44.04
CA VAL A 109 17.99 -20.16 45.51
C VAL A 109 18.41 -21.52 46.06
N LYS A 110 19.48 -21.43 46.86
CA LYS A 110 20.32 -22.42 47.52
C LYS A 110 19.55 -23.48 48.34
N GLU A 111 19.90 -24.74 48.16
CA GLU A 111 19.49 -25.86 49.04
C GLU A 111 19.89 -25.61 50.50
N PRO A 112 19.01 -25.88 51.49
CA PRO A 112 19.40 -25.83 52.88
C PRO A 112 20.19 -27.09 53.26
N ALA A 113 21.31 -26.88 53.93
CA ALA A 113 22.15 -27.93 54.49
C ALA A 113 21.39 -28.77 55.52
N LYS A 114 21.55 -30.09 55.39
CA LYS A 114 21.06 -31.13 56.29
C LYS A 114 21.74 -31.05 57.67
N ALA A 115 20.95 -31.18 58.74
CA ALA A 115 21.36 -31.66 60.06
C ALA A 115 20.34 -32.70 60.52
#